data_AF-A0A382CP08-F1
#
_entry.id   AF-A0A382CP08-F1
#
_cell.length_a   1.000
_cell.length_b   1.000
_cell.length_c   1.000
_cell.angle_alpha   90.00
_cell.angle_beta   90.00
_cell.angle_gamma   90.00
#
_symmetry.space_group_name_H-M   'P 1'
#
loop_
_entity.id
_entity.type
_entity.pdbx_description
1 polymer ?
#
loop_
_entity_poly.entity_id
_entity_poly.type
_entity_poly.pdbx_seq_one_letter_code
_entity_poly.pdbx_strand_id
1 'polypeptide(L)' 'MALSNLSAQAPSRRLTSSQVDQYHEHGYVKNLPVFNASEISALQATFEQLAARLPDGTDINQVNMWHKCSRTF' A
#
# COMPACT_ATOMS: atom_id res chain seq x y z
N MET A 1 -1.86 -16.05 -21.47
CA MET A 1 -1.57 -14.90 -20.59
C MET A 1 -2.80 -14.65 -19.76
N ALA A 2 -2.78 -15.05 -18.48
CA ALA A 2 -3.96 -14.99 -17.62
C ALA A 2 -4.23 -13.54 -17.20
N LEU A 3 -5.45 -13.08 -17.48
CA LEU A 3 -5.99 -11.81 -17.05
C LEU A 3 -6.05 -11.81 -15.52
N SER A 4 -5.26 -10.95 -14.88
CA SER A 4 -5.33 -10.72 -13.44
C SER A 4 -6.70 -10.13 -13.11
N ASN A 5 -7.56 -10.97 -12.54
CA ASN A 5 -8.82 -10.55 -11.92
C ASN A 5 -8.51 -9.47 -10.88
N LEU A 6 -8.80 -8.21 -11.21
CA LEU A 6 -9.04 -7.16 -10.22
C LEU A 6 -10.35 -7.53 -9.53
N SER A 7 -10.23 -8.36 -8.48
CA SER A 7 -11.29 -8.70 -7.55
C SER A 7 -12.01 -7.42 -7.14
N ALA A 8 -13.34 -7.40 -7.31
CA ALA A 8 -14.20 -6.32 -6.87
C ALA A 8 -13.84 -5.93 -5.44
N GLN A 9 -13.45 -4.66 -5.26
CA GLN A 9 -13.01 -4.10 -3.99
C GLN A 9 -14.12 -4.32 -2.97
N ALA A 10 -13.86 -5.19 -1.97
CA ALA A 10 -14.80 -5.44 -0.90
C ALA A 10 -15.27 -4.10 -0.31
N PRO A 11 -16.57 -3.92 -0.02
CA PRO A 11 -17.09 -2.66 0.47
C PRO A 11 -16.25 -2.20 1.65
N SER A 12 -15.62 -1.05 1.51
CA SER A 12 -14.67 -0.53 2.48
C SER A 12 -15.36 -0.46 3.84
N ARG A 13 -14.90 -1.27 4.80
CA ARG A 13 -15.46 -1.32 6.14
C ARG A 13 -15.46 0.09 6.73
N ARG A 14 -16.61 0.55 7.23
CA ARG A 14 -16.69 1.83 7.95
C ARG A 14 -15.82 1.79 9.20
N LEU A 15 -15.23 2.93 9.56
CA LEU A 15 -14.48 3.08 10.81
C LEU A 15 -15.40 2.78 12.00
N THR A 16 -14.83 2.17 13.05
CA THR A 16 -15.51 2.06 14.35
C THR A 16 -15.53 3.41 15.06
N SER A 17 -16.41 3.60 16.05
CA SER A 17 -16.40 4.83 16.86
C SER A 17 -15.02 5.10 17.47
N SER A 18 -14.37 4.06 18.00
CA SER A 18 -13.01 4.18 18.56
C SER A 18 -11.95 4.65 17.55
N GLN A 19 -12.09 4.30 16.27
CA GLN A 19 -11.18 4.76 15.20
C GLN A 19 -11.47 6.20 14.80
N VAL A 20 -12.74 6.61 14.86
CA VAL A 20 -13.15 8.02 14.67
C VAL A 20 -12.63 8.88 15.82
N ASP A 21 -12.77 8.41 17.06
CA ASP A 21 -12.25 9.09 18.25
C ASP A 21 -10.72 9.24 18.17
N GLN A 22 -10.00 8.18 17.76
CA GLN A 22 -8.55 8.25 17.54
C GLN A 22 -8.16 9.34 16.54
N TYR A 23 -8.94 9.50 15.46
CA TYR A 23 -8.70 10.56 14.49
C TYR A 23 -8.91 11.95 15.10
N HIS A 24 -9.99 12.15 15.85
CA HIS A 24 -10.26 13.43 16.50
C HIS A 24 -9.19 13.81 17.53
N GLU A 25 -8.66 12.84 18.27
CA GLU A 25 -7.65 13.06 19.30
C GLU A 25 -6.23 13.26 18.73
N HIS A 26 -5.84 12.47 17.73
CA HIS A 26 -4.46 12.41 17.25
C HIS A 26 -4.24 13.00 15.85
N GLY A 27 -5.31 13.30 15.11
CA GLY A 27 -5.25 13.73 13.71
C GLY A 27 -4.96 12.60 12.71
N TYR A 28 -4.89 11.34 13.15
CA TYR A 28 -4.65 10.17 12.30
C TYR A 28 -5.26 8.90 12.89
N VAL A 29 -5.44 7.86 12.05
CA VAL A 29 -5.88 6.52 12.48
C VAL A 29 -4.78 5.51 12.18
N LYS A 30 -4.49 4.59 13.10
CA LYS A 30 -3.50 3.50 12.91
C LYS A 30 -4.16 2.13 13.00
N ASN A 31 -3.43 1.09 12.57
CA ASN A 31 -3.83 -0.32 12.66
C ASN A 31 -5.12 -0.67 11.88
N LEU A 32 -5.33 -0.03 10.73
CA LEU A 32 -6.40 -0.41 9.83
C LEU A 32 -5.99 -1.64 9.01
N PRO A 33 -6.84 -2.68 8.91
CA PRO A 33 -6.58 -3.84 8.06
C PRO A 33 -6.86 -3.47 6.59
N VAL A 34 -5.96 -2.68 6.00
CA VAL A 34 -6.08 -2.19 4.61
C VAL A 34 -5.71 -3.28 3.60
N PHE A 35 -4.76 -4.15 3.97
CA PHE A 35 -4.27 -5.24 3.12
C PHE A 35 -4.63 -6.59 3.74
N ASN A 36 -4.87 -7.60 2.90
CA ASN A 36 -4.96 -8.97 3.38
C ASN A 36 -3.56 -9.44 3.78
N ALA A 37 -3.45 -10.21 4.87
CA ALA A 37 -2.15 -10.70 5.35
C ALA A 37 -1.39 -11.52 4.30
N SER A 38 -2.12 -12.24 3.43
CA SER A 38 -1.56 -13.01 2.32
C SER A 38 -0.96 -12.16 1.20
N GLU A 39 -1.33 -10.87 1.11
CA GLU A 39 -0.87 -9.95 0.06
C GLU A 39 0.36 -9.14 0.49
N ILE A 40 0.64 -9.08 1.79
CA ILE A 40 1.72 -8.26 2.37
C ILE A 40 3.09 -8.67 1.80
N SER A 41 3.36 -9.97 1.70
CA SER A 41 4.65 -10.47 1.19
C SER A 41 4.85 -10.11 -0.28
N ALA A 42 3.80 -10.18 -1.10
CA ALA A 42 3.86 -9.81 -2.51
C ALA A 42 4.07 -8.30 -2.71
N LEU A 43 3.39 -7.46 -1.91
CA LEU A 43 3.58 -6.02 -1.90
C LEU A 43 5.02 -5.64 -1.52
N GLN A 44 5.54 -6.25 -0.45
CA GLN A 44 6.92 -6.02 0.01
C GLN A 44 7.94 -6.40 -1.06
N ALA A 45 7.79 -7.59 -1.68
CA ALA A 45 8.68 -8.03 -2.75
C ALA A 45 8.64 -7.09 -3.96
N THR A 46 7.46 -6.58 -4.31
CA THR A 46 7.30 -5.63 -5.42
C THR A 46 8.01 -4.30 -5.11
N PHE A 47 7.88 -3.80 -3.87
CA PHE A 47 8.56 -2.59 -3.43
C PHE A 47 10.09 -2.75 -3.49
N GLU A 48 10.62 -3.86 -2.98
CA GLU A 48 12.07 -4.15 -3.00
C GLU A 48 12.60 -4.26 -4.43
N GLN A 49 11.87 -4.92 -5.33
CA GLN A 49 12.24 -5.00 -6.75
C GLN A 49 12.28 -3.64 -7.44
N LEU A 50 11.42 -2.71 -7.05
CA LEU A 50 11.42 -1.35 -7.59
C LEU A 50 12.55 -0.51 -7.02
N ALA A 51 12.80 -0.61 -5.71
CA ALA A 51 13.91 0.06 -5.04
C ALA A 51 15.26 -0.36 -5.64
N ALA A 52 15.44 -1.65 -5.94
CA ALA A 52 16.67 -2.19 -6.53
C ALA A 52 16.98 -1.68 -7.96
N ARG A 53 16.04 -1.00 -8.63
CA ARG A 53 16.27 -0.38 -9.94
C ARG A 53 16.81 1.04 -9.84
N LEU A 54 16.76 1.65 -8.66
CA LEU A 54 17.27 2.98 -8.44
C LEU A 54 18.80 2.94 -8.26
N PRO A 55 19.50 4.04 -8.59
CA PRO A 55 20.92 4.16 -8.28
C PRO A 55 21.20 3.99 -6.79
N ASP A 56 22.36 3.44 -6.45
CA ASP A 56 22.79 3.29 -5.06
C ASP A 56 22.71 4.61 -4.28
N GLY A 57 22.22 4.53 -3.05
CA GLY A 57 22.01 5.70 -2.18
C GLY A 57 20.74 6.51 -2.47
N THR A 58 19.96 6.14 -3.48
CA THR A 58 18.65 6.78 -3.75
C THR A 58 17.57 6.14 -2.87
N ASP A 59 16.95 6.93 -2.00
CA ASP A 59 15.77 6.49 -1.23
C ASP A 59 14.51 6.53 -2.11
N ILE A 60 13.93 5.36 -2.40
CA ILE A 60 12.69 5.24 -3.17
C ILE A 60 11.52 6.03 -2.55
N ASN A 61 11.51 6.25 -1.23
CA ASN A 61 10.48 7.04 -0.56
C ASN A 61 10.55 8.54 -0.88
N GLN A 62 11.69 9.01 -1.39
CA GLN A 62 11.89 10.39 -1.86
C GLN A 62 11.70 10.52 -3.37
N VAL A 63 11.52 9.41 -4.09
CA VAL A 63 11.29 9.41 -5.54
C VAL A 63 9.83 9.68 -5.82
N ASN A 64 9.54 10.89 -6.33
CA ASN A 64 8.20 11.26 -6.73
C ASN A 64 7.68 10.34 -7.85
N MET A 65 6.42 9.94 -7.78
CA MET A 65 5.72 9.18 -8.82
C MET A 65 6.37 7.82 -9.20
N TRP A 66 7.18 7.18 -8.34
CA TRP A 66 7.82 5.90 -8.69
C TRP A 66 6.83 4.81 -9.15
N HIS A 67 5.61 4.84 -8.61
CA HIS A 67 4.54 3.92 -8.98
C HIS A 67 4.10 4.06 -10.45
N LYS A 68 4.21 5.26 -11.05
CA LYS A 68 3.89 5.47 -12.48
C LYS A 68 4.89 4.80 -13.43
N CYS A 69 6.08 4.51 -12.94
CA CYS A 69 7.12 3.81 -13.69
C CYS A 69 7.12 2.30 -13.43
N SER A 70 6.23 1.81 -12.56
CA SER A 70 6.01 0.37 -12.36
C SER A 70 5.24 -0.19 -13.57
N ARG A 71 5.61 -1.40 -14.00
CA ARG A 71 4.86 -2.18 -15.00
C ARG A 71 3.82 -3.10 -14.36
N THR A 72 3.80 -3.13 -13.03
CA THR A 72 2.98 -4.01 -12.20
C THR A 72 1.75 -3.26 -11.64
N PHE A 73 1.82 -1.92 -11.58
CA PHE A 73 0.74 -1.04 -11.14
C PHE A 73 0.15 -0.27 -12.34
#